data_AF-A0A4R5QH54-F1
#
_entry.id   AF-A0A4R5QH54-F1
#
_cell.length_a   1.000
_cell.length_b   1.000
_cell.length_c   1.000
_cell.angle_alpha   90.00
_cell.angle_beta   90.00
_cell.angle_gamma   90.00
#
_symmetry.space_group_name_H-M   'P 1'
#
loop_
_entity.id
_entity.type
_entity.pdbx_description
1 polymer ?
#
loop_
_entity_poly.entity_id
_entity_poly.type
_entity_poly.pdbx_seq_one_letter_code
_entity_poly.pdbx_strand_id
1 'polypeptide(L)'
;MAIVLGTPARDGVSAGSGGDLVIAGRGDDFVVAGAGPDVFAFSPGDGQDWIQGFTPGVDKLQFAGGVTPGGISVQSTTLLGVQGLAVFYNPGTFDLAFLAGVSALGPNDLIYQSLPPVYFAPHAPNTNGDATSDILFQTSAGTLVNFMMVGATVGGAAVLGNPPPGYSVAGEGDFNGDGRSDVLLRGADGTLLSWQLNGAAAPVEGVIGAPGASWRVDGVADFNGDGRADILLHNTDGTLGIWQMNGTTIEAATSFANPGNTLSVAGTGDLNADGRADVLLRAADGTLTQYLMNGGAVLSQSILGNPGASLQPVGIGDFNGDRHNDILLRGDDGTLTDWNLFGGTLTTVATPGPRTEVQYTGDYNGDGTDDILLRGFDGTITLLQMSGGVLVAVPNVTNPGNDWDIV
;
A
#
# COMPACT_ATOMS: atom_id res chain seq x y z
N MET A 1 13.33 -11.63 17.88
CA MET A 1 12.34 -12.03 16.88
C MET A 1 13.05 -12.82 15.81
N ALA A 2 12.88 -14.14 15.81
CA ALA A 2 13.28 -14.97 14.69
C ALA A 2 12.14 -15.02 13.66
N ILE A 3 12.49 -15.29 12.41
CA ILE A 3 11.53 -15.59 11.36
C ILE A 3 11.62 -17.09 11.08
N VAL A 4 10.50 -17.78 11.22
CA VAL A 4 10.37 -19.21 10.99
C VAL A 4 9.53 -19.42 9.74
N LEU A 5 10.13 -20.03 8.72
CA LEU A 5 9.51 -20.27 7.42
C LEU A 5 9.24 -21.76 7.23
N GLY A 6 8.05 -22.09 6.73
CA GLY A 6 7.77 -23.37 6.09
C GLY A 6 7.92 -23.27 4.57
N THR A 7 7.29 -24.19 3.86
CA THR A 7 7.33 -24.36 2.41
C THR A 7 5.91 -24.29 1.84
N PRO A 8 5.72 -24.42 0.51
CA PRO A 8 4.39 -24.59 -0.08
C PRO A 8 3.78 -26.00 0.06
N ALA A 9 4.38 -26.88 0.86
CA ALA A 9 3.90 -28.23 1.13
C ALA A 9 3.42 -28.32 2.58
N ARG A 10 2.84 -29.47 2.95
CA ARG A 10 2.45 -29.71 4.33
C ARG A 10 3.67 -29.80 5.24
N ASP A 11 3.79 -28.85 6.17
CA ASP A 11 4.92 -28.70 7.06
C ASP A 11 4.59 -28.89 8.54
N GLY A 12 5.65 -29.16 9.31
CA GLY A 12 5.65 -29.10 10.77
C GLY A 12 6.66 -28.04 11.21
N VAL A 13 6.17 -26.90 11.71
CA VAL A 13 7.00 -25.75 12.10
C VAL A 13 6.86 -25.44 13.59
N SER A 14 7.91 -24.88 14.20
CA SER A 14 7.91 -24.48 15.60
C SER A 14 8.59 -23.13 15.76
N ALA A 15 7.94 -22.18 16.43
CA ALA A 15 8.50 -20.85 16.67
C ALA A 15 9.63 -20.91 17.69
N GLY A 16 9.42 -21.66 18.78
CA GLY A 16 10.45 -21.98 19.76
C GLY A 16 10.33 -21.11 21.00
N SER A 17 11.31 -20.27 21.28
CA SER A 17 11.30 -19.40 22.46
C SER A 17 11.65 -17.97 22.06
N GLY A 18 10.93 -17.00 22.61
CA GLY A 18 11.00 -15.61 22.18
C GLY A 18 9.67 -15.20 21.55
N GLY A 19 9.61 -13.99 21.01
CA GLY A 19 8.50 -13.62 20.13
C GLY A 19 8.97 -13.76 18.69
N ASP A 20 8.34 -14.63 17.93
CA ASP A 20 8.76 -15.05 16.59
C ASP A 20 7.69 -14.76 15.53
N LEU A 21 8.10 -14.54 14.29
CA LEU A 21 7.19 -14.50 13.13
C LEU A 21 7.21 -15.87 12.45
N VAL A 22 6.05 -16.52 12.41
CA VAL A 22 5.89 -17.82 11.77
C VAL A 22 5.08 -17.66 10.49
N ILE A 23 5.69 -18.06 9.38
CA ILE A 23 5.12 -18.10 8.05
C ILE A 23 5.19 -19.57 7.61
N ALA A 24 4.13 -20.35 7.88
CA ALA A 24 4.09 -21.76 7.50
C ALA A 24 4.04 -21.91 5.98
N GLY A 25 3.27 -21.07 5.29
CA GLY A 25 3.20 -21.02 3.84
C GLY A 25 1.89 -21.58 3.34
N ARG A 26 1.93 -22.21 2.16
CA ARG A 26 0.78 -22.95 1.61
C ARG A 26 0.87 -24.41 2.08
N GLY A 27 -0.26 -25.03 2.39
CA GLY A 27 -0.30 -26.41 2.86
C GLY A 27 -1.22 -26.54 4.07
N ASP A 28 -1.52 -27.77 4.47
CA ASP A 28 -2.28 -27.99 5.71
C ASP A 28 -1.32 -28.17 6.89
N ASP A 29 -0.74 -27.07 7.37
CA ASP A 29 0.45 -27.10 8.21
C ASP A 29 0.16 -27.36 9.68
N PHE A 30 1.18 -27.79 10.41
CA PHE A 30 1.14 -27.93 11.86
C PHE A 30 2.19 -27.04 12.50
N VAL A 31 1.73 -26.10 13.32
CA VAL A 31 2.54 -25.08 13.96
C VAL A 31 2.54 -25.28 15.48
N VAL A 32 3.71 -25.27 16.09
CA VAL A 32 3.86 -25.16 17.55
C VAL A 32 4.34 -23.76 17.89
N ALA A 33 3.50 -22.97 18.57
CA ALA A 33 3.81 -21.60 18.98
C ALA A 33 5.10 -21.56 19.80
N GLY A 34 5.11 -22.29 20.92
CA GLY A 34 6.25 -22.23 21.84
C GLY A 34 6.01 -21.17 22.90
N ALA A 35 7.04 -20.44 23.31
CA ALA A 35 6.96 -19.52 24.44
C ALA A 35 7.38 -18.10 24.08
N GLY A 36 6.49 -17.15 24.32
CA GLY A 36 6.69 -15.71 24.11
C GLY A 36 5.59 -15.16 23.21
N PRO A 37 5.66 -13.87 22.79
CA PRO A 37 4.64 -13.27 21.93
C PRO A 37 4.91 -13.53 20.46
N ASP A 38 4.24 -14.52 19.89
CA ASP A 38 4.42 -14.96 18.50
C ASP A 38 3.41 -14.32 17.53
N VAL A 39 3.78 -14.24 16.26
CA VAL A 39 2.93 -13.78 15.16
C VAL A 39 2.84 -14.89 14.10
N PHE A 40 1.65 -15.39 13.83
CA PHE A 40 1.39 -16.39 12.80
C PHE A 40 0.75 -15.73 11.59
N ALA A 41 1.45 -15.73 10.45
CA ALA A 41 1.03 -14.98 9.29
C ALA A 41 0.35 -15.86 8.22
N PHE A 42 -0.82 -15.42 7.78
CA PHE A 42 -1.72 -16.09 6.84
C PHE A 42 -2.04 -15.21 5.64
N SER A 43 -2.33 -15.85 4.52
CA SER A 43 -2.82 -15.24 3.29
C SER A 43 -3.75 -16.21 2.55
N PRO A 44 -4.67 -15.71 1.68
CA PRO A 44 -5.53 -16.58 0.89
C PRO A 44 -4.77 -17.67 0.13
N GLY A 45 -5.27 -18.90 0.20
CA GLY A 45 -4.67 -20.08 -0.41
C GLY A 45 -3.61 -20.78 0.44
N ASP A 46 -3.41 -20.34 1.69
CA ASP A 46 -2.51 -21.01 2.61
C ASP A 46 -3.04 -22.37 3.06
N GLY A 47 -4.37 -22.60 3.11
CA GLY A 47 -4.94 -23.92 3.45
C GLY A 47 -5.42 -24.05 4.90
N GLN A 48 -5.42 -25.28 5.42
CA GLN A 48 -5.94 -25.59 6.77
C GLN A 48 -4.81 -25.84 7.77
N ASP A 49 -4.48 -24.79 8.52
CA ASP A 49 -3.36 -24.79 9.45
C ASP A 49 -3.81 -25.09 10.88
N TRP A 50 -3.00 -25.89 11.57
CA TRP A 50 -3.21 -26.27 12.96
C TRP A 50 -2.16 -25.60 13.85
N ILE A 51 -2.59 -24.71 14.75
CA ILE A 51 -1.70 -24.06 15.71
C ILE A 51 -1.90 -24.66 17.10
N GLN A 52 -0.84 -25.25 17.64
CA GLN A 52 -0.77 -25.72 19.01
C GLN A 52 -0.05 -24.71 19.90
N GLY A 53 -0.67 -24.39 21.04
CA GLY A 53 -0.06 -23.55 22.08
C GLY A 53 -0.28 -22.04 21.91
N PHE A 54 -1.17 -21.63 21.01
CA PHE A 54 -1.55 -20.22 20.87
C PHE A 54 -2.11 -19.67 22.19
N THR A 55 -1.56 -18.55 22.64
CA THR A 55 -1.88 -17.87 23.90
C THR A 55 -2.61 -16.57 23.61
N PRO A 56 -3.94 -16.50 23.82
CA PRO A 56 -4.72 -15.29 23.54
C PRO A 56 -4.23 -14.07 24.33
N GLY A 57 -4.19 -12.91 23.68
CA GLY A 57 -3.67 -11.65 24.22
C GLY A 57 -2.14 -11.55 24.27
N VAL A 58 -1.42 -12.61 23.88
CA VAL A 58 0.04 -12.65 23.78
C VAL A 58 0.45 -12.88 22.33
N ASP A 59 -0.09 -13.94 21.73
CA ASP A 59 0.14 -14.29 20.33
C ASP A 59 -0.84 -13.58 19.40
N LYS A 60 -0.46 -13.47 18.12
CA LYS A 60 -1.26 -12.80 17.10
C LYS A 60 -1.38 -13.64 15.83
N LEU A 61 -2.53 -13.56 15.19
CA LEU A 61 -2.72 -13.95 13.80
C LEU A 61 -2.62 -12.71 12.94
N GLN A 62 -1.69 -12.72 11.98
CA GLN A 62 -1.53 -11.68 10.99
C GLN A 62 -2.14 -12.14 9.67
N PHE A 63 -3.05 -11.36 9.11
CA PHE A 63 -3.62 -11.63 7.78
C PHE A 63 -3.17 -10.57 6.77
N ALA A 64 -2.86 -11.00 5.55
CA ALA A 64 -2.76 -10.09 4.41
C ALA A 64 -3.34 -10.73 3.14
N GLY A 65 -2.96 -10.24 1.96
CA GLY A 65 -3.53 -10.68 0.68
C GLY A 65 -4.98 -10.24 0.52
N GLY A 66 -5.32 -9.03 1.02
CA GLY A 66 -6.66 -8.46 0.92
C GLY A 66 -7.66 -8.95 1.97
N VAL A 67 -7.24 -9.77 2.93
CA VAL A 67 -8.10 -10.19 4.04
C VAL A 67 -8.44 -8.98 4.91
N THR A 68 -9.74 -8.71 5.06
CA THR A 68 -10.26 -7.61 5.89
C THR A 68 -10.96 -8.15 7.14
N PRO A 69 -11.18 -7.32 8.18
CA PRO A 69 -11.95 -7.73 9.36
C PRO A 69 -13.34 -8.30 9.03
N GLY A 70 -14.01 -7.80 7.99
CA GLY A 70 -15.30 -8.31 7.53
C GLY A 70 -15.23 -9.69 6.85
N GLY A 71 -14.05 -10.09 6.40
CA GLY A 71 -13.78 -11.41 5.82
C GLY A 71 -13.47 -12.51 6.84
N ILE A 72 -13.37 -12.18 8.13
CA ILE A 72 -13.04 -13.13 9.18
C ILE A 72 -14.29 -13.73 9.81
N SER A 73 -14.33 -15.06 9.93
CA SER A 73 -15.32 -15.78 10.71
C SER A 73 -14.64 -16.65 11.77
N VAL A 74 -15.06 -16.49 13.03
CA VAL A 74 -14.47 -17.21 14.17
C VAL A 74 -15.53 -18.12 14.78
N GLN A 75 -15.22 -19.41 14.93
CA GLN A 75 -16.16 -20.41 15.43
C GLN A 75 -15.47 -21.38 16.40
N SER A 76 -16.05 -21.59 17.57
CA SER A 76 -15.63 -22.69 18.45
C SER A 76 -16.03 -24.03 17.83
N THR A 77 -15.08 -24.96 17.73
CA THR A 77 -15.32 -26.26 17.10
C THR A 77 -14.46 -27.35 17.73
N THR A 78 -14.64 -28.59 17.29
CA THR A 78 -13.77 -29.72 17.62
C THR A 78 -13.28 -30.35 16.33
N LEU A 79 -11.99 -30.24 16.05
CA LEU A 79 -11.34 -30.88 14.91
C LEU A 79 -10.45 -32.01 15.42
N LEU A 80 -10.54 -33.18 14.77
CA LEU A 80 -9.76 -34.37 15.13
C LEU A 80 -9.80 -34.73 16.63
N GLY A 81 -10.93 -34.45 17.30
CA GLY A 81 -11.14 -34.71 18.72
C GLY A 81 -10.56 -33.68 19.69
N VAL A 82 -9.96 -32.59 19.18
CA VAL A 82 -9.43 -31.49 19.99
C VAL A 82 -10.37 -30.30 19.90
N GLN A 83 -10.79 -29.77 21.06
CA GLN A 83 -11.57 -28.53 21.12
C GLN A 83 -10.66 -27.34 20.81
N GLY A 84 -11.17 -26.36 20.11
CA GLY A 84 -10.42 -25.15 19.79
C GLY A 84 -11.26 -24.12 19.04
N LEU A 85 -10.57 -23.17 18.45
CA LEU A 85 -11.17 -22.07 17.71
C LEU A 85 -10.77 -22.15 16.24
N ALA A 86 -11.75 -22.22 15.34
CA ALA A 86 -11.55 -22.13 13.90
C ALA A 86 -11.68 -20.67 13.46
N VAL A 87 -10.61 -20.13 12.87
CA VAL A 87 -10.57 -18.79 12.28
C VAL A 87 -10.50 -18.92 10.76
N PHE A 88 -11.62 -18.67 10.09
CA PHE A 88 -11.72 -18.67 8.64
C PHE A 88 -11.41 -17.26 8.11
N TYR A 89 -10.54 -17.16 7.12
CA TYR A 89 -10.03 -15.88 6.63
C TYR A 89 -10.16 -15.64 5.13
N ASN A 90 -10.74 -16.59 4.39
CA ASN A 90 -11.09 -16.41 2.98
C ASN A 90 -12.46 -17.07 2.70
N PRO A 91 -13.57 -16.32 2.89
CA PRO A 91 -14.92 -16.88 2.82
C PRO A 91 -15.23 -17.57 1.49
N GLY A 92 -15.78 -18.79 1.56
CA GLY A 92 -16.10 -19.60 0.38
C GLY A 92 -14.98 -20.54 -0.07
N THR A 93 -13.84 -20.53 0.63
CA THR A 93 -12.72 -21.47 0.45
C THR A 93 -12.52 -22.34 1.69
N PHE A 94 -11.42 -23.11 1.73
CA PHE A 94 -11.03 -23.96 2.85
C PHE A 94 -9.93 -23.35 3.73
N ASP A 95 -9.58 -22.08 3.55
CA ASP A 95 -8.54 -21.41 4.33
C ASP A 95 -8.95 -21.24 5.81
N LEU A 96 -8.15 -21.79 6.72
CA LEU A 96 -8.48 -21.93 8.14
C LEU A 96 -7.21 -21.91 9.00
N ALA A 97 -7.22 -21.13 10.07
CA ALA A 97 -6.31 -21.31 11.20
C ALA A 97 -7.08 -21.92 12.37
N PHE A 98 -6.76 -23.17 12.74
CA PHE A 98 -7.34 -23.85 13.89
C PHE A 98 -6.44 -23.72 15.12
N LEU A 99 -6.92 -23.00 16.13
CA LEU A 99 -6.22 -22.76 17.39
C LEU A 99 -6.60 -23.83 18.41
N ALA A 100 -5.77 -24.85 18.54
CA ALA A 100 -6.04 -25.98 19.40
C ALA A 100 -6.05 -25.58 20.89
N GLY A 101 -7.12 -25.91 21.59
CA GLY A 101 -7.30 -25.62 23.02
C GLY A 101 -7.72 -24.18 23.34
N VAL A 102 -7.86 -23.31 22.32
CA VAL A 102 -8.27 -21.92 22.50
C VAL A 102 -9.79 -21.80 22.50
N SER A 103 -10.36 -21.12 23.48
CA SER A 103 -11.82 -20.90 23.60
C SER A 103 -12.29 -19.56 23.04
N ALA A 104 -11.43 -18.54 23.05
CA ALA A 104 -11.71 -17.20 22.53
C ALA A 104 -10.39 -16.45 22.25
N LEU A 105 -10.45 -15.49 21.33
CA LEU A 105 -9.37 -14.55 21.06
C LEU A 105 -9.42 -13.36 22.02
N GLY A 106 -8.27 -12.77 22.29
CA GLY A 106 -8.12 -11.46 22.88
C GLY A 106 -8.48 -10.32 21.92
N PRO A 107 -8.67 -9.10 22.44
CA PRO A 107 -9.15 -7.96 21.66
C PRO A 107 -8.20 -7.48 20.56
N ASN A 108 -6.92 -7.88 20.57
CA ASN A 108 -5.89 -7.47 19.61
C ASN A 108 -5.11 -8.67 19.04
N ASP A 109 -5.69 -9.85 19.08
CA ASP A 109 -5.04 -11.07 18.58
C ASP A 109 -5.10 -11.15 17.05
N LEU A 110 -5.99 -10.40 16.41
CA LEU A 110 -6.07 -10.31 14.95
C LEU A 110 -5.43 -9.00 14.53
N ILE A 111 -4.33 -9.11 13.81
CA ILE A 111 -3.74 -7.98 13.10
C ILE A 111 -3.92 -8.22 11.60
N TYR A 112 -4.23 -7.15 10.90
CA TYR A 112 -4.31 -7.16 9.45
C TYR A 112 -3.11 -6.34 9.03
N GLN A 113 -2.28 -6.89 8.17
CA GLN A 113 -1.40 -6.03 7.39
C GLN A 113 -2.38 -5.22 6.55
N SER A 114 -2.66 -4.00 7.04
CA SER A 114 -3.42 -3.06 6.27
C SER A 114 -2.60 -2.89 5.01
N LEU A 115 -3.22 -3.16 3.85
CA LEU A 115 -2.92 -2.34 2.69
C LEU A 115 -2.88 -0.92 3.27
N PRO A 116 -1.74 -0.20 3.21
CA PRO A 116 -1.82 1.25 3.36
C PRO A 116 -3.02 1.66 2.50
N PRO A 117 -3.92 2.55 2.95
CA PRO A 117 -4.72 3.27 1.97
C PRO A 117 -3.70 3.72 0.95
N VAL A 118 -3.72 3.11 -0.24
CA VAL A 118 -2.65 3.31 -1.20
C VAL A 118 -2.78 4.78 -1.52
N TYR A 119 -1.85 5.57 -0.98
CA TYR A 119 -1.77 6.98 -1.31
C TYR A 119 -1.21 6.93 -2.70
N PHE A 120 -2.10 6.89 -3.69
CA PHE A 120 -1.76 6.78 -5.08
C PHE A 120 -1.16 8.12 -5.54
N ALA A 121 0.02 8.46 -5.04
CA ALA A 121 0.91 9.32 -5.78
C ALA A 121 1.27 8.54 -7.06
N PRO A 122 1.16 9.15 -8.25
CA PRO A 122 1.48 8.48 -9.52
C PRO A 122 2.93 7.98 -9.55
N HIS A 123 3.82 8.54 -8.71
CA HIS A 123 5.20 8.10 -8.57
C HIS A 123 5.64 8.15 -7.10
N ALA A 124 6.55 7.24 -6.73
CA ALA A 124 7.31 7.33 -5.49
C ALA A 124 8.14 8.63 -5.44
N PRO A 125 8.34 9.19 -4.24
CA PRO A 125 8.86 10.54 -4.07
C PRO A 125 10.29 10.68 -4.62
N ASN A 126 10.55 11.68 -5.45
CA ASN A 126 11.91 12.07 -5.83
C ASN A 126 12.35 13.20 -4.89
N THR A 127 12.88 12.87 -3.73
CA THR A 127 13.13 13.86 -2.66
C THR A 127 14.43 14.65 -2.87
N ASN A 128 15.35 14.09 -3.65
CA ASN A 128 16.68 14.65 -3.84
C ASN A 128 16.82 15.44 -5.17
N GLY A 129 15.83 15.33 -6.07
CA GLY A 129 15.76 16.01 -7.36
C GLY A 129 16.61 15.38 -8.47
N ASP A 130 16.99 14.11 -8.36
CA ASP A 130 17.86 13.43 -9.33
C ASP A 130 17.09 12.68 -10.44
N ALA A 131 15.77 12.83 -10.45
CA ALA A 131 14.83 12.21 -11.38
C ALA A 131 14.65 10.70 -11.20
N THR A 132 15.14 10.14 -10.08
CA THR A 132 14.78 8.80 -9.64
C THR A 132 13.84 8.86 -8.45
N SER A 133 12.96 7.88 -8.34
CA SER A 133 12.11 7.70 -7.17
C SER A 133 12.92 7.20 -5.98
N ASP A 134 12.72 7.84 -4.82
CA ASP A 134 13.26 7.48 -3.51
C ASP A 134 12.18 6.76 -2.66
N ILE A 135 12.57 6.31 -1.47
CA ILE A 135 11.67 5.62 -0.53
C ILE A 135 11.60 6.39 0.79
N LEU A 136 10.40 6.78 1.21
CA LEU A 136 10.18 7.36 2.52
C LEU A 136 9.78 6.28 3.52
N PHE A 137 10.58 6.09 4.57
CA PHE A 137 10.26 5.18 5.66
C PHE A 137 9.88 5.94 6.92
N GLN A 138 8.95 5.38 7.69
CA GLN A 138 8.65 5.74 9.07
C GLN A 138 9.02 4.59 10.01
N THR A 139 9.83 4.89 11.03
CA THR A 139 10.11 3.93 12.11
C THR A 139 8.92 3.79 13.06
N SER A 140 8.87 2.72 13.86
CA SER A 140 7.90 2.54 14.94
C SER A 140 7.92 3.64 16.02
N ALA A 141 9.02 4.42 16.10
CA ALA A 141 9.13 5.62 16.93
C ALA A 141 8.57 6.89 16.26
N GLY A 142 8.04 6.78 15.04
CA GLY A 142 7.48 7.86 14.22
C GLY A 142 8.50 8.65 13.41
N THR A 143 9.80 8.35 13.52
CA THR A 143 10.85 9.06 12.76
C THR A 143 10.76 8.74 11.28
N LEU A 144 10.68 9.79 10.45
CA LEU A 144 10.78 9.72 9.00
C LEU A 144 12.24 9.70 8.55
N VAL A 145 12.55 8.78 7.65
CA VAL A 145 13.87 8.58 7.05
C VAL A 145 13.70 8.38 5.57
N ASN A 146 14.33 9.25 4.80
CA ASN A 146 14.39 9.17 3.35
C ASN A 146 15.55 8.25 2.93
N PHE A 147 15.26 7.26 2.09
CA PHE A 147 16.22 6.37 1.46
C PHE A 147 16.38 6.78 0.01
N MET A 148 17.50 7.44 -0.29
CA MET A 148 17.80 7.93 -1.62
C MET A 148 18.27 6.79 -2.50
N MET A 149 17.58 6.58 -3.62
CA MET A 149 17.85 5.49 -4.54
C MET A 149 18.90 5.91 -5.57
N VAL A 150 19.73 4.95 -5.97
CA VAL A 150 20.71 5.14 -7.05
C VAL A 150 20.72 3.85 -7.85
N GLY A 151 20.00 3.86 -8.97
CA GLY A 151 19.64 2.62 -9.65
C GLY A 151 18.80 1.74 -8.72
N ALA A 152 19.02 0.42 -8.76
CA ALA A 152 18.24 -0.52 -7.97
C ALA A 152 18.68 -0.68 -6.49
N THR A 153 19.43 0.28 -5.94
CA THR A 153 20.01 0.19 -4.59
C THR A 153 19.91 1.50 -3.83
N VAL A 154 19.92 1.42 -2.49
CA VAL A 154 19.99 2.60 -1.62
C VAL A 154 21.39 3.21 -1.69
N GLY A 155 21.50 4.39 -2.28
CA GLY A 155 22.76 5.15 -2.36
C GLY A 155 23.05 6.01 -1.12
N GLY A 156 22.03 6.32 -0.33
CA GLY A 156 22.16 7.06 0.92
C GLY A 156 20.86 7.13 1.72
N ALA A 157 20.93 7.60 2.97
CA ALA A 157 19.76 7.82 3.79
C ALA A 157 19.86 9.14 4.57
N ALA A 158 18.73 9.83 4.74
CA ALA A 158 18.62 11.09 5.47
C ALA A 158 17.47 11.01 6.49
N VAL A 159 17.77 11.32 7.75
CA VAL A 159 16.74 11.40 8.80
C VAL A 159 16.06 12.76 8.71
N LEU A 160 14.75 12.77 8.42
CA LEU A 160 13.94 14.00 8.33
C LEU A 160 13.44 14.45 9.72
N GLY A 161 13.25 13.50 10.63
CA GLY A 161 12.77 13.74 11.99
C GLY A 161 11.37 13.17 12.23
N ASN A 162 10.76 13.51 13.37
CA ASN A 162 9.42 13.05 13.71
C ASN A 162 8.39 14.11 13.29
N PRO A 163 7.26 13.72 12.66
CA PRO A 163 6.13 14.61 12.45
C PRO A 163 5.69 15.27 13.77
N PRO A 164 5.08 16.47 13.72
CA PRO A 164 4.54 17.08 14.93
C PRO A 164 3.56 16.13 15.64
N PRO A 165 3.45 16.19 16.99
CA PRO A 165 2.56 15.31 17.72
C PRO A 165 1.11 15.34 17.19
N GLY A 166 0.57 14.18 16.85
CA GLY A 166 -0.78 14.04 16.30
C GLY A 166 -0.90 14.21 14.79
N TYR A 167 0.23 14.32 14.07
CA TYR A 167 0.29 14.30 12.61
C TYR A 167 0.80 12.95 12.10
N SER A 168 0.29 12.55 10.94
CA SER A 168 0.77 11.42 10.15
C SER A 168 1.07 11.87 8.72
N VAL A 169 1.88 11.10 8.00
CA VAL A 169 2.04 11.27 6.55
C VAL A 169 0.70 10.99 5.86
N ALA A 170 0.41 11.77 4.83
CA ALA A 170 -0.81 11.69 4.04
C ALA A 170 -0.54 11.70 2.53
N GLY A 171 0.73 11.68 2.12
CA GLY A 171 1.18 11.62 0.74
C GLY A 171 2.43 12.46 0.49
N GLU A 172 2.99 12.28 -0.70
CA GLU A 172 4.20 12.95 -1.17
C GLU A 172 3.94 13.65 -2.51
N GLY A 173 4.58 14.80 -2.74
CA GLY A 173 4.47 15.51 -4.01
C GLY A 173 5.25 16.81 -4.03
N ASP A 174 5.67 17.25 -5.21
CA ASP A 174 6.37 18.54 -5.37
C ASP A 174 5.37 19.69 -5.31
N PHE A 175 5.02 20.16 -4.12
CA PHE A 175 4.03 21.23 -3.96
C PHE A 175 4.58 22.59 -4.42
N ASN A 176 5.90 22.78 -4.45
CA ASN A 176 6.53 24.09 -4.67
C ASN A 176 7.15 24.26 -6.08
N GLY A 177 7.25 23.19 -6.87
CA GLY A 177 7.75 23.16 -8.24
C GLY A 177 9.28 23.20 -8.36
N ASP A 178 10.02 22.80 -7.32
CA ASP A 178 11.49 22.81 -7.31
C ASP A 178 12.12 21.50 -7.85
N GLY A 179 11.28 20.54 -8.24
CA GLY A 179 11.66 19.23 -8.76
C GLY A 179 11.89 18.18 -7.67
N ARG A 180 11.58 18.48 -6.40
CA ARG A 180 11.68 17.57 -5.27
C ARG A 180 10.31 17.29 -4.69
N SER A 181 10.01 16.04 -4.37
CA SER A 181 8.82 15.69 -3.62
C SER A 181 8.94 16.17 -2.17
N ASP A 182 7.92 16.88 -1.70
CA ASP A 182 7.70 17.26 -0.31
C ASP A 182 6.82 16.23 0.41
N VAL A 183 6.74 16.29 1.75
CA VAL A 183 5.88 15.41 2.55
C VAL A 183 4.64 16.16 3.02
N LEU A 184 3.45 15.65 2.69
CA LEU A 184 2.17 16.13 3.20
C LEU A 184 1.87 15.45 4.53
N LEU A 185 1.67 16.25 5.58
CA LEU A 185 1.27 15.78 6.90
C LEU A 185 -0.16 16.18 7.20
N ARG A 186 -0.93 15.29 7.81
CA ARG A 186 -2.30 15.53 8.26
C ARG A 186 -2.44 15.35 9.77
N GLY A 187 -3.00 16.35 10.44
CA GLY A 187 -3.37 16.32 11.85
C GLY A 187 -4.72 15.62 12.08
N ALA A 188 -4.96 15.15 13.30
CA ALA A 188 -6.23 14.52 13.68
C ALA A 188 -7.46 15.44 13.51
N ASP A 189 -7.28 16.75 13.60
CA ASP A 189 -8.30 17.78 13.35
C ASP A 189 -8.56 18.05 11.86
N GLY A 190 -7.76 17.44 10.98
CA GLY A 190 -7.79 17.62 9.55
C GLY A 190 -6.95 18.79 9.05
N THR A 191 -6.10 19.42 9.87
CA THR A 191 -5.11 20.40 9.40
C THR A 191 -4.04 19.72 8.55
N LEU A 192 -3.66 20.34 7.43
CA LEU A 192 -2.60 19.90 6.53
C LEU A 192 -1.36 20.81 6.65
N LEU A 193 -0.18 20.18 6.72
CA LEU A 193 1.13 20.81 6.67
C LEU A 193 1.92 20.22 5.52
N SER A 194 2.82 21.00 4.93
CA SER A 194 3.87 20.49 4.06
C SER A 194 5.21 20.58 4.79
N TRP A 195 5.98 19.50 4.73
CA TRP A 195 7.39 19.48 5.03
C TRP A 195 8.14 19.58 3.72
N GLN A 196 8.66 20.78 3.43
CA GLN A 196 9.39 21.03 2.21
C GLN A 196 10.78 20.42 2.27
N LEU A 197 11.10 19.55 1.31
CA LEU A 197 12.35 18.81 1.31
C LEU A 197 13.41 19.52 0.47
N ASN A 198 14.62 19.59 1.02
CA ASN A 198 15.78 20.20 0.36
C ASN A 198 16.94 19.20 0.35
N GLY A 199 16.68 17.99 -0.18
CA GLY A 199 17.63 16.89 -0.20
C GLY A 199 17.88 16.35 1.21
N ALA A 200 19.14 16.29 1.63
CA ALA A 200 19.50 15.79 2.96
C ALA A 200 19.34 16.83 4.10
N ALA A 201 18.88 18.05 3.80
CA ALA A 201 18.65 19.08 4.80
C ALA A 201 17.36 18.78 5.62
N ALA A 202 17.28 19.36 6.82
CA ALA A 202 16.07 19.28 7.62
C ALA A 202 14.88 19.92 6.88
N PRO A 203 13.66 19.34 6.99
CA PRO A 203 12.49 19.86 6.31
C PRO A 203 12.12 21.26 6.81
N VAL A 204 11.60 22.08 5.90
CA VAL A 204 10.98 23.36 6.24
C VAL A 204 9.48 23.16 6.34
N GLU A 205 8.94 23.32 7.54
CA GLU A 205 7.51 23.17 7.77
C GLU A 205 6.73 24.42 7.32
N GLY A 206 5.64 24.20 6.58
CA GLY A 206 4.66 25.22 6.25
C GLY A 206 3.22 24.71 6.43
N VAL A 207 2.34 25.58 6.93
CA VAL A 207 0.91 25.27 7.08
C VAL A 207 0.20 25.48 5.75
N ILE A 208 -0.54 24.47 5.28
CA ILE A 208 -1.38 24.58 4.08
C ILE A 208 -2.76 25.14 4.45
N GLY A 209 -3.45 24.46 5.36
CA GLY A 209 -4.83 24.79 5.72
C GLY A 209 -5.57 23.60 6.31
N ALA A 210 -6.83 23.78 6.71
CA ALA A 210 -7.62 22.73 7.34
C ALA A 210 -8.89 22.44 6.53
N PRO A 211 -8.91 21.38 5.69
CA PRO A 211 -10.17 20.90 5.11
C PRO A 211 -11.14 20.41 6.20
N GLY A 212 -10.62 20.01 7.36
CA GLY A 212 -11.37 19.59 8.55
C GLY A 212 -11.42 18.07 8.70
N ALA A 213 -11.77 17.61 9.91
CA ALA A 213 -11.65 16.20 10.29
C ALA A 213 -12.46 15.21 9.45
N SER A 214 -13.55 15.66 8.80
CA SER A 214 -14.38 14.83 7.91
C SER A 214 -13.78 14.60 6.52
N TRP A 215 -12.69 15.30 6.18
CA TRP A 215 -12.00 15.15 4.91
C TRP A 215 -10.69 14.39 5.11
N ARG A 216 -10.43 13.38 4.28
CA ARG A 216 -9.13 12.72 4.19
C ARG A 216 -8.47 13.03 2.85
N VAL A 217 -7.15 12.85 2.78
CA VAL A 217 -6.39 12.92 1.53
C VAL A 217 -6.51 11.55 0.85
N ASP A 218 -6.93 11.54 -0.41
CA ASP A 218 -7.04 10.32 -1.24
C ASP A 218 -6.00 10.30 -2.37
N GLY A 219 -5.30 11.40 -2.64
CA GLY A 219 -4.23 11.46 -3.64
C GLY A 219 -3.50 12.79 -3.66
N VAL A 220 -2.26 12.76 -4.16
CA VAL A 220 -1.39 13.92 -4.40
C VAL A 220 -0.85 13.80 -5.81
N ALA A 221 -1.20 14.73 -6.71
CA ALA A 221 -0.84 14.69 -8.12
C ALA A 221 -1.08 16.04 -8.79
N ASP A 222 -0.46 16.32 -9.94
CA ASP A 222 -0.65 17.56 -10.69
C ASP A 222 -1.95 17.53 -11.53
N PHE A 223 -3.07 17.99 -10.97
CA PHE A 223 -4.37 17.93 -11.66
C PHE A 223 -4.54 19.03 -12.71
N ASN A 224 -3.77 20.13 -12.65
CA ASN A 224 -3.92 21.30 -13.52
C ASN A 224 -2.81 21.42 -14.58
N GLY A 225 -1.74 20.64 -14.48
CA GLY A 225 -0.62 20.55 -15.42
C GLY A 225 0.38 21.70 -15.26
N ASP A 226 0.47 22.30 -14.07
CA ASP A 226 1.36 23.43 -13.80
C ASP A 226 2.76 23.02 -13.29
N GLY A 227 2.98 21.71 -13.13
CA GLY A 227 4.21 21.10 -12.64
C GLY A 227 4.30 21.01 -11.12
N ARG A 228 3.25 21.41 -10.38
CA ARG A 228 3.17 21.24 -8.92
C ARG A 228 2.12 20.19 -8.57
N ALA A 229 2.37 19.49 -7.46
CA ALA A 229 1.41 18.56 -6.92
C ALA A 229 0.23 19.30 -6.26
N ASP A 230 -0.98 18.86 -6.57
CA ASP A 230 -2.24 19.27 -5.96
C ASP A 230 -2.74 18.19 -4.99
N ILE A 231 -3.82 18.47 -4.24
CA ILE A 231 -4.36 17.54 -3.21
C ILE A 231 -5.79 17.13 -3.55
N LEU A 232 -6.00 15.82 -3.75
CA LEU A 232 -7.33 15.21 -3.82
C LEU A 232 -7.84 14.89 -2.41
N LEU A 233 -9.00 15.43 -2.09
CA LEU A 233 -9.67 15.30 -0.80
C LEU A 233 -10.99 14.55 -0.95
N HIS A 234 -11.31 13.72 0.04
CA HIS A 234 -12.55 12.96 0.10
C HIS A 234 -13.22 13.12 1.47
N ASN A 235 -14.45 13.61 1.45
CA ASN A 235 -15.29 13.75 2.63
C ASN A 235 -15.97 12.43 3.03
N THR A 236 -16.23 12.25 4.32
CA THR A 236 -17.09 11.15 4.85
C THR A 236 -18.49 11.04 4.23
N ASP A 237 -19.00 12.10 3.59
CA ASP A 237 -20.29 12.10 2.88
C ASP A 237 -20.20 11.67 1.40
N GLY A 238 -19.01 11.24 0.96
CA GLY A 238 -18.74 10.82 -0.41
C GLY A 238 -18.30 11.95 -1.35
N THR A 239 -18.28 13.21 -0.90
CA THR A 239 -17.86 14.35 -1.74
C THR A 239 -16.36 14.31 -1.99
N LEU A 240 -15.97 14.50 -3.25
CA LEU A 240 -14.59 14.70 -3.68
C LEU A 240 -14.32 16.18 -3.96
N GLY A 241 -13.13 16.63 -3.60
CA GLY A 241 -12.64 17.96 -3.93
C GLY A 241 -11.14 17.97 -4.22
N ILE A 242 -10.70 18.96 -4.98
CA ILE A 242 -9.28 19.21 -5.24
C ILE A 242 -8.91 20.58 -4.67
N TRP A 243 -7.77 20.62 -4.00
CA TRP A 243 -7.04 21.84 -3.68
C TRP A 243 -5.87 21.96 -4.65
N GLN A 244 -5.91 22.98 -5.50
CA GLN A 244 -4.80 23.33 -6.38
C GLN A 244 -3.77 24.15 -5.60
N MET A 245 -2.49 23.81 -5.73
CA MET A 245 -1.45 24.23 -4.80
C MET A 245 -0.34 25.06 -5.46
N ASN A 246 0.23 25.96 -4.66
CA ASN A 246 1.47 26.67 -4.96
C ASN A 246 2.29 26.83 -3.68
N GLY A 247 3.21 25.88 -3.48
CA GLY A 247 3.85 25.61 -2.20
C GLY A 247 2.80 25.30 -1.15
N THR A 248 2.79 26.07 -0.06
CA THR A 248 1.78 25.92 1.00
C THR A 248 0.52 26.77 0.78
N THR A 249 0.36 27.39 -0.39
CA THR A 249 -0.81 28.23 -0.72
C THR A 249 -1.83 27.44 -1.52
N ILE A 250 -3.11 27.52 -1.12
CA ILE A 250 -4.23 26.96 -1.89
C ILE A 250 -4.66 28.01 -2.91
N GLU A 251 -4.39 27.79 -4.19
CA GLU A 251 -4.77 28.70 -5.28
C GLU A 251 -6.26 28.56 -5.63
N ALA A 252 -6.79 27.34 -5.57
CA ALA A 252 -8.21 27.07 -5.76
C ALA A 252 -8.65 25.85 -4.95
N ALA A 253 -9.84 25.92 -4.34
CA ALA A 253 -10.47 24.79 -3.66
C ALA A 253 -11.82 24.50 -4.31
N THR A 254 -11.97 23.34 -4.93
CA THR A 254 -13.18 22.98 -5.69
C THR A 254 -13.69 21.61 -5.27
N SER A 255 -14.96 21.50 -4.89
CA SER A 255 -15.66 20.21 -4.80
C SER A 255 -16.25 19.88 -6.17
N PHE A 256 -15.92 18.73 -6.74
CA PHE A 256 -16.19 18.44 -8.15
C PHE A 256 -17.12 17.24 -8.38
N ALA A 257 -17.27 16.36 -7.40
CA ALA A 257 -18.17 15.20 -7.51
C ALA A 257 -18.62 14.71 -6.14
N ASN A 258 -19.71 13.96 -6.10
CA ASN A 258 -20.06 13.10 -4.98
C ASN A 258 -20.45 11.72 -5.55
N PRO A 259 -19.49 10.82 -5.77
CA PRO A 259 -19.76 9.44 -6.21
C PRO A 259 -20.49 8.59 -5.15
N GLY A 260 -20.79 9.14 -3.97
CA GLY A 260 -21.33 8.42 -2.83
C GLY A 260 -20.33 7.43 -2.24
N ASN A 261 -20.82 6.55 -1.37
CA ASN A 261 -19.97 5.58 -0.66
C ASN A 261 -19.86 4.22 -1.37
N THR A 262 -20.38 4.12 -2.60
CA THR A 262 -20.36 2.89 -3.39
C THR A 262 -19.13 2.79 -4.31
N LEU A 263 -18.44 3.90 -4.51
CA LEU A 263 -17.17 3.96 -5.23
C LEU A 263 -16.07 4.43 -4.29
N SER A 264 -14.89 3.82 -4.38
CA SER A 264 -13.68 4.27 -3.72
C SER A 264 -12.75 4.93 -4.73
N VAL A 265 -11.97 5.91 -4.30
CA VAL A 265 -10.81 6.37 -5.10
C VAL A 265 -9.81 5.22 -5.15
N ALA A 266 -9.41 4.84 -6.36
CA ALA A 266 -8.49 3.75 -6.64
C ALA A 266 -7.18 4.22 -7.29
N GLY A 267 -7.05 5.52 -7.55
CA GLY A 267 -5.78 6.12 -7.90
C GLY A 267 -5.88 7.48 -8.56
N THR A 268 -4.73 8.13 -8.66
CA THR A 268 -4.57 9.37 -9.42
C THR A 268 -3.35 9.26 -10.34
N GLY A 269 -3.45 9.81 -11.54
CA GLY A 269 -2.41 9.74 -12.57
C GLY A 269 -2.97 10.12 -13.94
N ASP A 270 -2.11 10.45 -14.90
CA ASP A 270 -2.52 10.90 -16.23
C ASP A 270 -3.04 9.72 -17.08
N LEU A 271 -4.36 9.51 -17.10
CA LEU A 271 -5.00 8.34 -17.73
C LEU A 271 -5.25 8.55 -19.22
N ASN A 272 -5.05 9.76 -19.75
CA ASN A 272 -5.29 10.11 -21.15
C ASN A 272 -4.07 10.72 -21.88
N ALA A 273 -2.93 10.81 -21.19
CA ALA A 273 -1.67 11.39 -21.66
C ALA A 273 -1.80 12.87 -22.07
N ASP A 274 -2.59 13.66 -21.34
CA ASP A 274 -2.76 15.09 -21.59
C ASP A 274 -1.87 16.00 -20.73
N GLY A 275 -1.02 15.39 -19.90
CA GLY A 275 -0.08 16.04 -18.99
C GLY A 275 -0.69 16.45 -17.65
N ARG A 276 -1.92 16.03 -17.36
CA ARG A 276 -2.60 16.27 -16.07
C ARG A 276 -2.98 14.94 -15.45
N ALA A 277 -2.89 14.88 -14.13
CA ALA A 277 -3.43 13.75 -13.38
C ALA A 277 -4.96 13.73 -13.47
N ASP A 278 -5.49 12.51 -13.56
CA ASP A 278 -6.91 12.18 -13.54
C ASP A 278 -7.27 11.40 -12.27
N VAL A 279 -8.55 11.11 -12.06
CA VAL A 279 -9.02 10.32 -10.92
C VAL A 279 -9.61 8.99 -11.39
N LEU A 280 -9.12 7.90 -10.83
CA LEU A 280 -9.66 6.56 -11.01
C LEU A 280 -10.56 6.19 -9.82
N LEU A 281 -11.79 5.78 -10.11
CA LEU A 281 -12.75 5.28 -9.12
C LEU A 281 -13.01 3.80 -9.34
N ARG A 282 -13.24 3.06 -8.26
CA ARG A 282 -13.53 1.62 -8.27
C ARG A 282 -14.83 1.30 -7.55
N ALA A 283 -15.65 0.46 -8.17
CA ALA A 283 -16.83 -0.15 -7.55
C ALA A 283 -16.47 -1.47 -6.85
N ALA A 284 -17.34 -1.90 -5.93
CA ALA A 284 -17.16 -3.16 -5.19
C ALA A 284 -17.10 -4.40 -6.10
N ASP A 285 -17.72 -4.36 -7.28
CA ASP A 285 -17.69 -5.45 -8.26
C ASP A 285 -16.43 -5.46 -9.15
N GLY A 286 -15.52 -4.51 -8.94
CA GLY A 286 -14.29 -4.33 -9.70
C GLY A 286 -14.37 -3.30 -10.83
N THR A 287 -15.55 -2.78 -11.18
CA THR A 287 -15.69 -1.79 -12.25
C THR A 287 -14.85 -0.54 -11.98
N LEU A 288 -14.03 -0.13 -12.95
CA LEU A 288 -13.22 1.07 -12.91
C LEU A 288 -13.83 2.17 -13.77
N THR A 289 -13.92 3.37 -13.20
CA THR A 289 -14.43 4.58 -13.86
C THR A 289 -13.38 5.67 -13.77
N GLN A 290 -13.03 6.27 -14.90
CA GLN A 290 -12.09 7.40 -14.95
C GLN A 290 -12.85 8.71 -14.98
N TYR A 291 -12.32 9.70 -14.27
CA TYR A 291 -12.72 11.10 -14.35
C TYR A 291 -11.52 11.85 -14.93
N LEU A 292 -11.67 12.35 -16.15
CA LEU A 292 -10.64 13.16 -16.79
C LEU A 292 -10.68 14.59 -16.24
N MET A 293 -9.56 15.13 -15.82
CA MET A 293 -9.50 16.34 -14.99
C MET A 293 -8.78 17.52 -15.67
N ASN A 294 -9.12 18.72 -15.19
CA ASN A 294 -8.35 19.94 -15.40
C ASN A 294 -8.49 20.82 -14.15
N GLY A 295 -7.53 20.68 -13.25
CA GLY A 295 -7.63 21.14 -11.87
C GLY A 295 -8.89 20.56 -11.22
N GLY A 296 -9.71 21.43 -10.63
CA GLY A 296 -10.98 21.03 -10.03
C GLY A 296 -12.12 20.70 -11.00
N ALA A 297 -11.92 20.79 -12.32
CA ALA A 297 -12.98 20.54 -13.30
C ALA A 297 -12.94 19.10 -13.84
N VAL A 298 -14.10 18.44 -13.91
CA VAL A 298 -14.26 17.15 -14.60
C VAL A 298 -14.57 17.41 -16.07
N LEU A 299 -13.66 17.03 -16.96
CA LEU A 299 -13.80 17.15 -18.41
C LEU A 299 -14.65 16.02 -19.00
N SER A 300 -14.50 14.81 -18.47
CA SER A 300 -15.21 13.62 -18.92
C SER A 300 -15.32 12.59 -17.80
N GLN A 301 -16.36 11.75 -17.86
CA GLN A 301 -16.55 10.61 -16.99
C GLN A 301 -16.88 9.40 -17.87
N SER A 302 -16.12 8.31 -17.72
CA SER A 302 -16.35 7.10 -18.50
C SER A 302 -15.95 5.84 -17.73
N ILE A 303 -16.67 4.75 -17.97
CA ILE A 303 -16.28 3.43 -17.49
C ILE A 303 -15.08 2.99 -18.35
N LEU A 304 -13.98 2.67 -17.68
CA LEU A 304 -12.77 2.15 -18.29
C LEU A 304 -12.91 0.64 -18.57
N GLY A 305 -13.51 -0.09 -17.62
CA GLY A 305 -13.86 -1.50 -17.77
C GLY A 305 -14.11 -2.18 -16.42
N ASN A 306 -14.22 -3.51 -16.41
CA ASN A 306 -14.38 -4.30 -15.19
C ASN A 306 -13.38 -5.46 -15.18
N PRO A 307 -12.23 -5.31 -14.49
CA PRO A 307 -11.24 -6.38 -14.30
C PRO A 307 -11.69 -7.47 -13.30
N GLY A 308 -12.79 -7.26 -12.58
CA GLY A 308 -13.32 -8.16 -11.56
C GLY A 308 -12.93 -7.78 -10.14
N ALA A 309 -13.74 -8.21 -9.18
CA ALA A 309 -13.60 -7.82 -7.78
C ALA A 309 -12.29 -8.28 -7.11
N SER A 310 -11.66 -9.36 -7.61
CA SER A 310 -10.40 -9.92 -7.11
C SER A 310 -9.15 -9.22 -7.63
N LEU A 311 -9.28 -8.29 -8.58
CA LEU A 311 -8.17 -7.48 -9.09
C LEU A 311 -8.27 -6.07 -8.49
N GLN A 312 -7.27 -5.72 -7.68
CA GLN A 312 -7.16 -4.42 -7.02
C GLN A 312 -6.16 -3.53 -7.76
N PRO A 313 -6.53 -2.31 -8.16
CA PRO A 313 -5.56 -1.31 -8.57
C PRO A 313 -4.59 -1.01 -7.43
N VAL A 314 -3.30 -1.10 -7.72
CA VAL A 314 -2.19 -0.89 -6.76
C VAL A 314 -1.15 0.09 -7.28
N GLY A 315 -1.30 0.59 -8.50
CA GLY A 315 -0.43 1.60 -9.09
C GLY A 315 -0.98 2.13 -10.41
N ILE A 316 -0.63 3.38 -10.72
CA ILE A 316 -0.86 4.01 -12.02
C ILE A 316 0.50 4.54 -12.46
N GLY A 317 0.96 4.19 -13.67
CA GLY A 317 2.32 4.51 -14.12
C GLY A 317 2.68 3.84 -15.45
N ASP A 318 3.79 4.24 -16.06
CA ASP A 318 4.29 3.68 -17.32
C ASP A 318 5.10 2.40 -17.07
N PHE A 319 4.42 1.28 -16.81
CA PHE A 319 5.07 -0.01 -16.57
C PHE A 319 5.61 -0.66 -17.84
N ASN A 320 5.18 -0.18 -19.01
CA ASN A 320 5.46 -0.80 -20.29
C ASN A 320 6.48 -0.02 -21.17
N GLY A 321 6.85 1.19 -20.77
CA GLY A 321 7.81 2.06 -21.45
C GLY A 321 7.25 2.76 -22.69
N ASP A 322 5.93 2.82 -22.88
CA ASP A 322 5.28 3.49 -24.00
C ASP A 322 4.99 4.97 -23.73
N ARG A 323 5.35 5.47 -22.54
CA ARG A 323 5.16 6.84 -22.03
C ARG A 323 3.72 7.22 -21.72
N HIS A 324 2.86 6.24 -21.56
CA HIS A 324 1.51 6.45 -21.07
C HIS A 324 1.32 5.68 -19.77
N ASN A 325 0.53 6.25 -18.87
CA ASN A 325 0.23 5.54 -17.65
C ASN A 325 -0.75 4.40 -17.93
N ASP A 326 -0.42 3.26 -17.35
CA ASP A 326 -1.25 2.08 -17.28
C ASP A 326 -1.77 1.86 -15.85
N ILE A 327 -2.53 0.79 -15.64
CA ILE A 327 -3.01 0.40 -14.30
C ILE A 327 -2.36 -0.92 -13.90
N LEU A 328 -1.59 -0.89 -12.82
CA LEU A 328 -1.10 -2.09 -12.17
C LEU A 328 -2.20 -2.69 -11.29
N LEU A 329 -2.62 -3.90 -11.63
CA LEU A 329 -3.60 -4.69 -10.90
C LEU A 329 -2.91 -5.80 -10.11
N ARG A 330 -3.29 -5.96 -8.84
CA ARG A 330 -2.87 -7.09 -8.00
C ARG A 330 -4.04 -8.04 -7.75
N GLY A 331 -3.82 -9.32 -7.99
CA GLY A 331 -4.72 -10.40 -7.59
C GLY A 331 -4.57 -10.81 -6.12
N ASP A 332 -5.58 -11.48 -5.57
CA ASP A 332 -5.54 -12.00 -4.19
C ASP A 332 -4.37 -12.98 -3.97
N ASP A 333 -3.95 -13.70 -5.01
CA ASP A 333 -2.79 -14.59 -5.02
C ASP A 333 -1.44 -13.87 -5.13
N GLY A 334 -1.46 -12.53 -5.19
CA GLY A 334 -0.29 -11.67 -5.36
C GLY A 334 0.22 -11.54 -6.79
N THR A 335 -0.47 -12.08 -7.79
CA THR A 335 -0.15 -11.86 -9.20
C THR A 335 -0.31 -10.38 -9.55
N LEU A 336 0.68 -9.81 -10.23
CA LEU A 336 0.68 -8.45 -10.75
C LEU A 336 0.43 -8.47 -12.26
N THR A 337 -0.56 -7.71 -12.69
CA THR A 337 -0.99 -7.58 -14.08
C THR A 337 -1.03 -6.13 -14.46
N ASP A 338 -0.29 -5.78 -15.51
CA ASP A 338 -0.38 -4.48 -16.15
C ASP A 338 -1.60 -4.46 -17.08
N TRP A 339 -2.49 -3.47 -16.91
CA TRP A 339 -3.58 -3.21 -17.83
C TRP A 339 -3.25 -1.98 -18.67
N ASN A 340 -2.77 -2.25 -19.89
CA ASN A 340 -2.41 -1.20 -20.84
C ASN A 340 -3.65 -0.43 -21.31
N LEU A 341 -3.70 0.88 -21.04
CA LEU A 341 -4.86 1.74 -21.36
C LEU A 341 -4.93 2.14 -22.83
N PHE A 342 -3.79 2.15 -23.53
CA PHE A 342 -3.65 2.59 -24.92
C PHE A 342 -3.55 1.42 -25.92
N GLY A 343 -3.47 0.19 -25.41
CA GLY A 343 -3.43 -1.08 -26.15
C GLY A 343 -4.51 -2.08 -25.74
N GLY A 344 -5.22 -1.83 -24.63
CA GLY A 344 -6.37 -2.62 -24.15
C GLY A 344 -6.04 -4.05 -23.74
N THR A 345 -4.78 -4.35 -23.44
CA THR A 345 -4.29 -5.71 -23.13
C THR A 345 -3.93 -5.80 -21.65
N LEU A 346 -4.35 -6.90 -21.01
CA LEU A 346 -3.85 -7.27 -19.68
C LEU A 346 -2.66 -8.21 -19.84
N THR A 347 -1.52 -7.84 -19.27
CA THR A 347 -0.28 -8.60 -19.32
C THR A 347 0.17 -8.92 -17.89
N THR A 348 0.30 -10.20 -17.55
CA THR A 348 0.92 -10.56 -16.27
C THR A 348 2.38 -10.14 -16.28
N VAL A 349 2.76 -9.31 -15.31
CA VAL A 349 4.12 -8.76 -15.18
C VAL A 349 4.96 -9.58 -14.21
N ALA A 350 4.38 -9.97 -13.07
CA ALA A 350 5.08 -10.72 -12.04
C ALA A 350 4.12 -11.54 -11.17
N THR A 351 4.66 -12.55 -10.47
CA THR A 351 3.92 -13.38 -9.51
C THR A 351 4.65 -13.46 -8.18
N PRO A 352 4.86 -12.32 -7.48
CA PRO A 352 5.61 -12.28 -6.22
C PRO A 352 4.91 -13.07 -5.09
N GLY A 353 3.63 -13.40 -5.26
CA GLY A 353 2.87 -14.24 -4.36
C GLY A 353 2.14 -13.44 -3.28
N PRO A 354 1.25 -14.10 -2.52
CA PRO A 354 0.26 -13.40 -1.70
C PRO A 354 0.88 -12.74 -0.46
N ARG A 355 2.11 -13.14 -0.08
CA ARG A 355 2.88 -12.65 1.08
C ARG A 355 3.79 -11.46 0.76
N THR A 356 3.46 -10.74 -0.31
CA THR A 356 4.09 -9.48 -0.70
C THR A 356 3.03 -8.44 -1.01
N GLU A 357 3.31 -7.19 -0.68
CA GLU A 357 2.44 -6.06 -0.95
C GLU A 357 3.16 -5.04 -1.80
N VAL A 358 2.47 -4.50 -2.80
CA VAL A 358 2.93 -3.30 -3.50
C VAL A 358 2.81 -2.14 -2.53
N GLN A 359 3.91 -1.43 -2.32
CA GLN A 359 3.94 -0.24 -1.48
C GLN A 359 3.83 1.01 -2.35
N TYR A 360 4.66 1.08 -3.39
CA TYR A 360 4.73 2.20 -4.32
C TYR A 360 5.12 1.73 -5.72
N THR A 361 4.81 2.56 -6.71
CA THR A 361 5.29 2.47 -8.10
C THR A 361 6.06 3.74 -8.45
N GLY A 362 7.05 3.65 -9.32
CA GLY A 362 7.87 4.80 -9.71
C GLY A 362 9.13 4.38 -10.45
N ASP A 363 9.79 5.32 -11.13
CA ASP A 363 11.07 5.06 -11.80
C ASP A 363 12.25 5.12 -10.80
N TYR A 364 12.52 4.01 -10.11
CA TYR A 364 13.59 3.95 -9.11
C TYR A 364 14.98 3.85 -9.74
N ASN A 365 15.07 3.51 -11.03
CA ASN A 365 16.33 3.23 -11.69
C ASN A 365 16.73 4.26 -12.78
N GLY A 366 15.84 5.19 -13.10
CA GLY A 366 16.04 6.30 -14.03
C GLY A 366 15.95 5.91 -15.50
N ASP A 367 15.34 4.75 -15.84
CA ASP A 367 15.22 4.30 -17.24
C ASP A 367 13.96 4.83 -17.96
N GLY A 368 13.09 5.54 -17.23
CA GLY A 368 11.85 6.12 -17.71
C GLY A 368 10.66 5.15 -17.69
N THR A 369 10.82 3.93 -17.20
CA THR A 369 9.74 2.97 -16.94
C THR A 369 9.46 2.95 -15.44
N ASP A 370 8.19 2.91 -15.05
CA ASP A 370 7.84 2.75 -13.63
C ASP A 370 8.11 1.31 -13.17
N ASP A 371 8.91 1.18 -12.12
CA ASP A 371 9.18 -0.06 -11.39
C ASP A 371 8.17 -0.24 -10.24
N ILE A 372 8.21 -1.42 -9.60
CA ILE A 372 7.26 -1.80 -8.54
C ILE A 372 8.03 -2.12 -7.25
N LEU A 373 7.77 -1.36 -6.18
CA LEU A 373 8.37 -1.59 -4.88
C LEU A 373 7.47 -2.51 -4.04
N LEU A 374 8.00 -3.66 -3.67
CA LEU A 374 7.32 -4.66 -2.85
C LEU A 374 7.86 -4.69 -1.43
N ARG A 375 6.96 -4.96 -0.49
CA ARG A 375 7.30 -5.35 0.88
C ARG A 375 6.83 -6.77 1.15
N GLY A 376 7.76 -7.62 1.57
CA GLY A 376 7.49 -8.95 2.12
C GLY A 376 7.09 -8.88 3.59
N PHE A 377 6.39 -9.90 4.07
CA PHE A 377 5.97 -10.03 5.49
C PHE A 377 7.14 -10.13 6.47
N ASP A 378 8.29 -10.57 5.96
CA ASP A 378 9.55 -10.64 6.68
C ASP A 378 10.25 -9.27 6.80
N GLY A 379 9.63 -8.21 6.27
CA GLY A 379 10.16 -6.85 6.22
C GLY A 379 11.12 -6.61 5.06
N THR A 380 11.37 -7.60 4.20
CA THR A 380 12.23 -7.43 3.03
C THR A 380 11.58 -6.49 2.02
N ILE A 381 12.35 -5.52 1.53
CA ILE A 381 11.95 -4.63 0.45
C ILE A 381 12.64 -5.07 -0.84
N THR A 382 11.83 -5.32 -1.85
CA THR A 382 12.26 -5.83 -3.15
C THR A 382 11.77 -4.89 -4.24
N LEU A 383 12.63 -4.58 -5.20
CA LEU A 383 12.26 -3.79 -6.37
C LEU A 383 12.04 -4.74 -7.55
N LEU A 384 10.92 -4.63 -8.24
CA LEU A 384 10.66 -5.30 -9.51
C LEU A 384 10.99 -4.28 -10.59
N GLN A 385 12.17 -4.43 -11.18
CA GLN A 385 12.60 -3.52 -12.23
C GLN A 385 11.89 -3.85 -13.53
N MET A 386 11.23 -2.87 -14.11
CA MET A 386 10.47 -2.94 -15.34
C MET A 386 11.27 -2.28 -16.45
N SER A 387 11.22 -2.86 -17.65
CA SER A 387 11.75 -2.19 -18.85
C SER A 387 11.03 -2.73 -20.08
N GLY A 388 10.36 -1.85 -20.82
CA GLY A 388 9.65 -2.23 -22.04
C GLY A 388 8.53 -3.26 -21.82
N GLY A 389 7.84 -3.21 -20.67
CA GLY A 389 6.72 -4.10 -20.32
C GLY A 389 7.12 -5.48 -19.83
N VAL A 390 8.41 -5.67 -19.51
CA VAL A 390 8.93 -6.93 -19.00
C VAL A 390 9.71 -6.69 -17.71
N LEU A 391 9.54 -7.59 -16.76
CA LEU A 391 10.36 -7.66 -15.56
C LEU A 391 11.81 -8.03 -15.92
N VAL A 392 12.75 -7.14 -15.66
CA VAL A 392 14.17 -7.31 -16.00
C VAL A 392 15.04 -7.72 -14.82
N ALA A 393 14.68 -7.36 -13.59
CA ALA A 393 15.40 -7.76 -12.39
C ALA A 393 14.52 -7.69 -11.13
N VAL A 394 14.94 -8.43 -10.08
CA VAL A 394 14.26 -8.46 -8.78
C VAL A 394 15.29 -8.33 -7.64
N PRO A 395 15.99 -7.19 -7.51
CA PRO A 395 16.96 -7.00 -6.44
C PRO A 395 16.27 -6.80 -5.08
N ASN A 396 16.89 -7.35 -4.04
CA ASN A 396 16.61 -6.94 -2.66
C ASN A 396 17.20 -5.55 -2.45
N VAL A 397 16.36 -4.56 -2.13
CA VAL A 397 16.78 -3.17 -1.90
C VAL A 397 17.34 -3.03 -0.48
N THR A 398 16.58 -3.49 0.50
CA THR A 398 16.92 -3.44 1.92
C THR A 398 16.03 -4.40 2.71
N ASN A 399 16.35 -4.67 3.97
CA ASN A 399 15.44 -5.31 4.91
C ASN A 399 15.52 -4.55 6.25
N PRO A 400 14.70 -3.50 6.42
CA PRO A 400 14.61 -2.75 7.66
C PRO A 400 13.81 -3.50 8.75
N GLY A 401 13.24 -4.67 8.42
CA GLY A 401 12.35 -5.43 9.30
C GLY A 401 10.95 -4.81 9.41
N ASN A 402 10.17 -5.32 10.36
CA ASN A 402 8.78 -4.91 10.56
C ASN A 402 8.61 -3.67 11.47
N ASP A 403 9.72 -3.11 11.97
CA ASP A 403 9.71 -1.89 12.78
C ASP A 403 9.71 -0.60 11.92
N TRP A 404 9.69 -0.74 10.60
CA TRP A 404 9.74 0.35 9.64
C TRP A 404 8.63 0.18 8.62
N ASP A 405 7.81 1.20 8.45
CA ASP A 405 6.76 1.26 7.44
C ASP A 405 7.18 2.18 6.31
N ILE A 406 6.78 1.85 5.09
CA ILE A 406 6.86 2.81 3.97
C ILE A 406 5.59 3.66 4.08
N VAL A 407 5.73 4.97 4.01
CA VAL A 407 4.66 5.93 4.29
C VAL A 407 4.46 6.94 3.19
#